data_AF-A0AAV3AY64-F1
#
_entry.id   AF-A0AAV3AY64-F1
#
_cell.length_a   1.000
_cell.length_b   1.000
_cell.length_c   1.000
_cell.angle_alpha   90.00
_cell.angle_beta   90.00
_cell.angle_gamma   90.00
#
_symmetry.space_group_name_H-M   'P 1'
#
loop_
_entity.id
_entity.type
_entity.pdbx_description
1 polymer ?
#
loop_
_entity_poly.entity_id
_entity_poly.type
_entity_poly.pdbx_seq_one_letter_code
_entity_poly.pdbx_strand_id
1 'polypeptide(L)'
;MTLPGVLGVQFASYKDSLQVPLDVPDGCWDSLSSPKTFQLHSAPSKKELTLANLNGVLDGALLREMITNDSQKLSELLQTYYGGSPAKSPYRRQNFQALLEKGELEDEIRKEIDYYRKQNTHSSVPHMTDEEMKTIAARAAKQFEQRYLDCPAIIPRCMWEATPYKGTPTLLKFPLPYVYIHHTYEPSRPCLSFKD
;
A
#
# COMPACT_ATOMS: atom_id res chain seq x y z
N MET A 1 -0.73 10.40 11.25
CA MET A 1 0.02 9.12 11.31
C MET A 1 0.77 9.00 9.98
N THR A 2 2.09 8.82 10.03
CA THR A 2 2.99 8.78 8.86
C THR A 2 3.22 7.32 8.41
N LEU A 3 3.75 7.08 7.20
CA LEU A 3 4.14 5.72 6.78
C LEU A 3 5.11 5.07 7.75
N PRO A 4 6.19 5.77 8.16
CA PRO A 4 7.16 5.17 9.05
C PRO A 4 6.54 4.87 10.43
N GLY A 5 5.59 5.69 10.88
CA GLY A 5 4.82 5.42 12.11
C GLY A 5 3.88 4.22 12.00
N VAL A 6 3.13 4.08 10.91
CA VAL A 6 2.25 2.92 10.67
C VAL A 6 3.07 1.63 10.63
N LEU A 7 4.15 1.60 9.85
CA LEU A 7 5.02 0.44 9.74
C LEU A 7 5.74 0.14 11.05
N GLY A 8 6.25 1.18 11.73
CA GLY A 8 6.96 1.06 13.00
C GLY A 8 6.10 0.43 14.08
N VAL A 9 4.90 0.97 14.33
CA VAL A 9 3.96 0.43 15.32
C VAL A 9 3.54 -1.00 14.97
N GLN A 10 3.24 -1.27 13.70
CA GLN A 10 2.82 -2.60 13.23
C GLN A 10 3.91 -3.67 13.43
N PHE A 11 5.16 -3.36 13.09
CA PHE A 11 6.25 -4.32 13.21
C PHE A 11 6.76 -4.44 14.65
N ALA A 12 6.73 -3.35 15.42
CA ALA A 12 7.13 -3.37 16.83
C ALA A 12 6.12 -4.10 17.73
N SER A 13 4.82 -3.91 17.50
CA SER A 13 3.77 -4.48 18.35
C SER A 13 3.57 -5.99 18.15
N TYR A 14 4.03 -6.53 17.02
CA TYR A 14 3.81 -7.94 16.65
C TYR A 14 5.14 -8.60 16.26
N LYS A 15 5.81 -9.26 17.22
CA LYS A 15 7.09 -9.97 16.98
C LYS A 15 7.00 -11.00 15.83
N ASP A 16 5.84 -11.63 15.61
CA ASP A 16 5.60 -12.56 14.50
C ASP A 16 5.66 -11.87 13.12
N SER A 17 5.46 -10.55 13.04
CA SER A 17 5.66 -9.76 11.80
C SER A 17 7.12 -9.76 11.32
N LEU A 18 8.06 -10.14 12.19
CA LEU A 18 9.45 -10.38 11.84
C LEU A 18 9.69 -11.78 11.27
N GLN A 19 8.70 -12.65 11.15
CA GLN A 19 8.88 -13.99 10.57
C GLN A 19 7.92 -14.26 9.41
N VAL A 20 6.74 -13.66 9.45
CA VAL A 20 5.73 -13.75 8.40
C VAL A 20 5.89 -12.57 7.43
N PRO A 21 5.84 -12.78 6.11
CA PRO A 21 5.75 -11.70 5.14
C PRO A 21 4.61 -10.73 5.47
N LEU A 22 4.83 -9.44 5.19
CA LEU A 22 3.80 -8.42 5.33
C LEU A 22 2.60 -8.78 4.44
N ASP A 23 1.52 -9.23 5.07
CA ASP A 23 0.23 -9.44 4.44
C ASP A 23 -0.64 -8.20 4.66
N VAL A 24 -1.14 -7.65 3.55
CA VAL A 24 -1.88 -6.40 3.54
C VAL A 24 -3.19 -6.68 2.82
N PRO A 25 -4.26 -7.03 3.56
CA PRO A 25 -5.52 -7.37 2.95
C PRO A 25 -6.08 -6.20 2.17
N ASP A 26 -6.62 -6.53 1.00
CA ASP A 26 -7.43 -5.65 0.18
C ASP A 26 -8.89 -6.11 0.19
N GLY A 27 -9.76 -5.31 -0.41
CA GLY A 27 -11.18 -5.56 -0.46
C GLY A 27 -11.84 -5.09 -1.75
N CYS A 28 -13.17 -5.08 -1.71
CA CYS A 28 -14.00 -4.61 -2.79
C CYS A 28 -15.04 -3.62 -2.27
N TRP A 29 -15.35 -2.63 -3.09
CA TRP A 29 -16.60 -1.90 -2.95
C TRP A 29 -17.78 -2.79 -3.34
N ASP A 30 -18.92 -2.57 -2.69
CA ASP A 30 -20.20 -3.20 -3.01
C ASP A 30 -20.72 -2.79 -4.40
N SER A 31 -20.35 -1.61 -4.88
CA SER A 31 -20.63 -1.11 -6.23
C SER A 31 -19.53 -0.17 -6.71
N LEU A 32 -19.17 -0.24 -7.99
CA LEU A 32 -18.21 0.71 -8.59
C LEU A 32 -18.86 2.04 -8.97
N SER A 33 -20.12 2.03 -9.36
CA SER A 33 -20.86 3.24 -9.77
C SER A 33 -21.50 3.97 -8.59
N SER A 34 -21.79 3.27 -7.50
CA SER A 34 -22.39 3.84 -6.28
C SER A 34 -21.80 3.17 -5.03
N PRO A 35 -20.50 3.34 -4.76
CA PRO A 35 -19.82 2.70 -3.64
C PRO A 35 -20.40 3.17 -2.30
N LYS A 36 -20.73 2.23 -1.42
CA LYS A 36 -21.21 2.51 -0.04
C LYS A 36 -20.46 1.72 1.00
N THR A 37 -20.15 0.45 0.72
CA THR A 37 -19.52 -0.46 1.68
C THR A 37 -18.27 -1.07 1.09
N PHE A 38 -17.15 -0.99 1.82
CA PHE A 38 -15.91 -1.66 1.46
C PHE A 38 -15.73 -2.93 2.30
N GLN A 39 -15.61 -4.08 1.65
CA GLN A 39 -15.48 -5.38 2.30
C GLN A 39 -14.11 -6.00 2.01
N LEU A 40 -13.37 -6.34 3.06
CA LEU A 40 -12.08 -7.04 2.96
C LEU A 40 -12.27 -8.49 2.49
N HIS A 41 -11.36 -8.97 1.63
CA HIS A 41 -11.40 -10.35 1.11
C HIS A 41 -11.11 -11.42 2.17
N SER A 42 -10.37 -11.05 3.21
CA SER A 42 -10.02 -11.91 4.33
C SER A 42 -10.51 -11.27 5.62
N ALA A 43 -10.77 -12.10 6.64
CA ALA A 43 -11.04 -11.60 7.98
C ALA A 43 -9.93 -10.60 8.37
N PRO A 44 -10.27 -9.49 9.06
CA PRO A 44 -9.25 -8.59 9.57
C PRO A 44 -8.29 -9.44 10.41
N SER A 45 -7.04 -9.53 9.95
CA SER A 45 -6.02 -10.21 10.73
C SER A 45 -5.87 -9.48 12.07
N LYS A 46 -5.22 -10.10 13.07
CA LYS A 46 -4.89 -9.41 14.35
C LYS A 46 -4.08 -8.12 14.16
N LYS A 47 -3.65 -7.85 12.93
CA LYS A 47 -2.82 -6.79 12.40
C LYS A 47 -3.73 -5.85 11.60
N GLU A 48 -3.91 -4.61 12.07
CA GLU A 48 -4.89 -3.63 11.55
C GLU A 48 -4.46 -2.89 10.26
N LEU A 49 -3.49 -3.42 9.52
CA LEU A 49 -2.93 -2.74 8.35
C LEU A 49 -3.57 -3.26 7.04
N THR A 50 -4.37 -2.43 6.37
CA THR A 50 -4.99 -2.77 5.07
C THR A 50 -4.32 -2.06 3.89
N LEU A 51 -4.65 -2.50 2.67
CA LEU A 51 -4.12 -1.87 1.45
C LEU A 51 -4.59 -0.42 1.34
N ALA A 52 -5.83 -0.15 1.76
CA ALA A 52 -6.36 1.21 1.81
C ALA A 52 -5.56 2.11 2.76
N ASN A 53 -5.12 1.59 3.92
CA ASN A 53 -4.25 2.35 4.83
C ASN A 53 -2.93 2.71 4.17
N LEU A 54 -2.26 1.75 3.52
CA LEU A 54 -0.99 2.02 2.83
C LEU A 54 -1.16 3.02 1.68
N ASN A 55 -2.20 2.85 0.85
CA ASN A 55 -2.52 3.79 -0.22
C ASN A 55 -2.70 5.22 0.32
N GLY A 56 -3.57 5.39 1.32
CA GLY A 56 -3.88 6.72 1.86
C GLY A 56 -2.68 7.40 2.51
N VAL A 57 -1.78 6.63 3.13
CA VAL A 57 -0.55 7.18 3.71
C VAL A 57 0.44 7.61 2.63
N LEU A 58 0.59 6.84 1.55
CA LEU A 58 1.42 7.23 0.41
C LEU A 58 0.85 8.48 -0.26
N ASP A 59 -0.45 8.50 -0.48
CA ASP A 59 -1.15 9.66 -1.04
C ASP A 59 -0.92 10.88 -0.16
N GLY A 60 -1.03 10.76 1.17
CA GLY A 60 -0.73 11.85 2.10
C GLY A 60 0.70 12.38 2.00
N ALA A 61 1.70 11.50 1.88
CA ALA A 61 3.09 11.90 1.71
C ALA A 61 3.33 12.65 0.38
N LEU A 62 2.77 12.13 -0.71
CA LEU A 62 2.87 12.74 -2.04
C LEU A 62 2.13 14.08 -2.12
N LEU A 63 0.93 14.17 -1.55
CA LEU A 63 0.16 15.41 -1.49
C LEU A 63 0.89 16.46 -0.65
N ARG A 64 1.50 16.09 0.48
CA ARG A 64 2.32 17.00 1.29
C ARG A 64 3.49 17.55 0.48
N GLU A 65 4.19 16.71 -0.27
CA GLU A 65 5.30 17.14 -1.13
C GLU A 65 4.81 18.13 -2.20
N MET A 66 3.67 17.83 -2.84
CA MET A 66 3.06 18.72 -3.83
C MET A 66 2.65 20.07 -3.24
N ILE A 67 2.06 20.10 -2.04
CA ILE A 67 1.67 21.35 -1.36
C ILE A 67 2.90 22.19 -0.99
N THR A 68 4.00 21.54 -0.63
CA THR A 68 5.23 22.22 -0.22
C THR A 68 5.91 22.91 -1.41
N ASN A 69 5.78 22.32 -2.61
CA ASN A 69 6.40 22.80 -3.85
C ASN A 69 5.51 23.71 -4.70
N ASP A 70 4.20 23.80 -4.39
CA ASP A 70 3.23 24.52 -5.22
C ASP A 70 2.12 25.15 -4.37
N SER A 71 1.86 26.45 -4.58
CA SER A 71 0.84 27.24 -3.87
C SER A 71 -0.54 27.20 -4.52
N GLN A 72 -0.84 26.21 -5.35
CA GLN A 72 -2.15 26.02 -5.99
C GLN A 72 -3.29 25.77 -4.98
N LYS A 73 -4.55 25.95 -5.42
CA LYS A 73 -5.72 25.66 -4.57
C LYS A 73 -5.80 24.16 -4.28
N LEU A 74 -6.25 23.80 -3.08
CA LEU A 74 -6.42 22.40 -2.69
C LEU A 74 -7.31 21.61 -3.68
N SER A 75 -8.36 22.22 -4.21
CA SER A 75 -9.23 21.58 -5.21
C SER A 75 -8.50 21.26 -6.51
N GLU A 76 -7.63 22.16 -6.98
CA GLU A 76 -6.83 21.97 -8.20
C GLU A 76 -5.77 20.89 -7.99
N LEU A 77 -5.16 20.87 -6.81
CA LEU A 77 -4.19 19.87 -6.40
C LEU A 77 -4.82 18.47 -6.34
N LEU A 78 -5.98 18.34 -5.68
CA LEU A 78 -6.71 17.07 -5.58
C LEU A 78 -7.24 16.62 -6.94
N GLN A 79 -7.71 17.53 -7.78
CA GLN A 79 -8.10 17.22 -9.15
C GLN A 79 -6.91 16.66 -9.93
N THR A 80 -5.75 17.33 -9.89
CA THR A 80 -4.54 16.88 -10.56
C THR A 80 -4.07 15.51 -10.06
N TYR A 81 -4.18 15.28 -8.75
CA TYR A 81 -3.72 14.04 -8.14
C TYR A 81 -4.66 12.86 -8.42
N TYR A 82 -5.96 13.00 -8.15
CA TYR A 82 -6.93 11.91 -8.20
C TYR A 82 -7.71 11.81 -9.52
N GLY A 83 -8.04 12.93 -10.18
CA GLY A 83 -9.01 12.99 -11.28
C GLY A 83 -8.54 13.59 -12.60
N GLY A 84 -7.27 14.00 -12.70
CA GLY A 84 -6.71 14.61 -13.92
C GLY A 84 -6.48 13.59 -15.05
N SER A 85 -6.13 14.10 -16.23
CA SER A 85 -5.66 13.28 -17.36
C SER A 85 -4.28 13.77 -17.83
N PRO A 86 -3.17 13.12 -17.43
CA PRO A 86 -3.09 11.94 -16.56
C PRO A 86 -3.16 12.29 -15.07
N ALA A 87 -3.90 11.51 -14.29
CA ALA A 87 -3.89 11.59 -12.82
C ALA A 87 -2.58 11.00 -12.28
N LYS A 88 -2.09 11.53 -11.15
CA LYS A 88 -0.86 11.06 -10.50
C LYS A 88 -1.08 9.85 -9.58
N SER A 89 -2.27 9.71 -9.01
CA SER A 89 -2.57 8.66 -8.03
C SER A 89 -2.38 7.22 -8.54
N PRO A 90 -2.56 6.85 -9.83
CA PRO A 90 -2.25 5.51 -10.32
C PRO A 90 -0.76 5.14 -10.20
N TYR A 91 0.13 6.14 -10.16
CA TYR A 91 1.58 5.99 -10.08
C TYR A 91 2.11 6.23 -8.66
N ARG A 92 1.24 6.21 -7.63
CA ARG A 92 1.61 6.57 -6.24
C ARG A 92 2.81 5.78 -5.70
N ARG A 93 2.93 4.49 -6.03
CA ARG A 93 4.03 3.65 -5.54
C ARG A 93 5.36 4.09 -6.15
N GLN A 94 5.38 4.30 -7.46
CA GLN A 94 6.56 4.77 -8.19
C GLN A 94 6.94 6.18 -7.77
N ASN A 95 5.96 7.07 -7.66
CA ASN A 95 6.19 8.45 -7.24
C ASN A 95 6.71 8.51 -5.80
N PHE A 96 6.15 7.70 -4.90
CA PHE A 96 6.62 7.62 -3.51
C PHE A 96 8.02 7.03 -3.43
N GLN A 97 8.31 5.99 -4.22
CA GLN A 97 9.66 5.44 -4.31
C GLN A 97 10.68 6.45 -4.83
N ALA A 98 10.28 7.36 -5.73
CA ALA A 98 11.13 8.45 -6.20
C ALA A 98 11.36 9.55 -5.14
N LEU A 99 10.49 9.66 -4.13
CA LEU A 99 10.70 10.54 -2.98
C LEU A 99 11.59 9.94 -1.90
N LEU A 100 11.69 8.60 -1.83
CA LEU A 100 12.51 7.93 -0.83
C LEU A 100 13.96 7.84 -1.30
N GLU A 101 14.88 8.44 -0.57
CA GLU A 101 16.30 8.13 -0.72
C GLU A 101 16.59 6.72 -0.14
N LYS A 102 17.60 6.05 -0.69
CA LYS A 102 17.94 4.68 -0.27
C LYS A 102 18.38 4.66 1.20
N GLY A 103 17.65 3.90 2.03
CA GLY A 103 17.92 3.76 3.47
C GLY A 103 17.19 4.76 4.36
N GLU A 104 16.53 5.77 3.78
CA GLU A 104 15.79 6.80 4.52
C GLU A 104 14.59 6.21 5.26
N LEU A 105 13.88 5.26 4.63
CA LEU A 105 12.69 4.65 5.23
C LEU A 105 12.99 3.88 6.53
N GLU A 106 14.13 3.18 6.60
CA GLU A 106 14.56 2.50 7.83
C GLU A 106 14.80 3.51 8.95
N ASP A 107 15.53 4.59 8.66
CA ASP A 107 15.86 5.62 9.64
C ASP A 107 14.60 6.33 10.15
N GLU A 108 13.66 6.65 9.26
CA GLU A 108 12.38 7.26 9.64
C GLU A 108 11.50 6.30 10.47
N ILE A 109 11.47 5.00 10.13
CA ILE A 109 10.73 4.01 10.93
C ILE A 109 11.33 3.93 12.34
N ARG A 110 12.67 3.91 12.45
CA ARG A 110 13.35 3.89 13.74
C ARG A 110 13.00 5.13 14.58
N LYS A 111 13.04 6.33 13.99
CA LYS A 111 12.68 7.58 14.68
C LYS A 111 11.25 7.55 15.21
N GLU A 112 10.32 7.06 14.41
CA GLU A 112 8.91 6.95 14.82
C GLU A 112 8.71 5.94 15.95
N ILE A 113 9.35 4.75 15.88
CA ILE A 113 9.30 3.76 16.98
C ILE A 113 9.82 4.37 18.29
N ASP A 114 10.96 5.07 18.24
CA ASP A 114 11.56 5.73 19.39
C ASP A 114 10.65 6.85 19.95
N TYR A 115 10.03 7.63 19.07
CA TYR A 115 9.04 8.65 19.44
C TYR A 115 7.85 8.03 20.18
N TYR A 116 7.24 6.97 19.63
CA TYR A 116 6.09 6.30 20.26
C TYR A 116 6.44 5.66 21.61
N ARG A 117 7.64 5.10 21.75
CA ARG A 117 8.16 4.54 23.01
C ARG A 117 8.30 5.64 24.08
N LYS A 118 8.82 6.81 23.73
CA LYS A 118 9.04 7.92 24.66
C LYS A 118 7.76 8.62 25.10
N GLN A 119 6.76 8.64 24.23
CA GLN A 119 5.50 9.38 24.44
C GLN A 119 4.49 8.67 25.35
N ASN A 120 4.62 7.35 25.61
CA ASN A 120 3.48 6.60 26.14
C ASN A 120 3.85 5.54 27.20
N THR A 121 3.26 5.65 28.39
CA THR A 121 3.26 4.61 29.44
C THR A 121 2.37 3.40 29.09
N HIS A 122 1.57 3.51 28.00
CA HIS A 122 0.65 2.48 27.51
C HIS A 122 0.80 2.19 26.00
N SER A 123 2.00 2.36 25.40
CA SER A 123 2.20 1.99 23.99
C SER A 123 2.01 0.49 23.77
N SER A 124 1.29 0.13 22.71
CA SER A 124 1.30 -1.23 22.13
C SER A 124 2.70 -1.66 21.66
N VAL A 125 3.63 -0.70 21.53
CA VAL A 125 5.05 -0.90 21.27
C VAL A 125 5.72 -1.45 22.54
N PRO A 126 6.25 -2.68 22.52
CA PRO A 126 6.92 -3.28 23.66
C PRO A 126 8.27 -2.60 23.93
N HIS A 127 8.75 -2.70 25.17
CA HIS A 127 10.13 -2.35 25.49
C HIS A 127 11.09 -3.22 24.66
N MET A 128 12.08 -2.57 24.06
CA MET A 128 13.13 -3.19 23.25
C MET A 128 14.41 -2.39 23.35
N THR A 129 15.53 -3.04 23.06
CA THR A 129 16.86 -2.44 22.93
C THR A 129 16.99 -1.65 21.63
N ASP A 130 18.00 -0.78 21.55
CA ASP A 130 18.26 0.00 20.33
C ASP A 130 18.62 -0.90 19.13
N GLU A 131 19.31 -2.02 19.38
CA GLU A 131 19.63 -3.03 18.35
C GLU A 131 18.39 -3.78 17.87
N GLU A 132 17.47 -4.14 18.77
CA GLU A 132 16.18 -4.73 18.39
C GLU A 132 15.35 -3.74 17.56
N MET A 133 15.32 -2.47 17.97
CA MET A 133 14.61 -1.42 17.25
C MET A 133 15.18 -1.21 15.84
N LYS A 134 16.50 -1.16 15.70
CA LYS A 134 17.17 -1.07 14.39
C LYS A 134 16.84 -2.28 13.52
N THR A 135 16.87 -3.47 14.09
CA THR A 135 16.50 -4.72 13.39
C THR A 135 15.05 -4.70 12.91
N ILE A 136 14.13 -4.23 13.76
CA ILE A 136 12.70 -4.09 13.45
C ILE A 136 12.50 -3.09 12.31
N ALA A 137 13.12 -1.91 12.40
CA ALA A 137 13.01 -0.86 11.40
C ALA A 137 13.55 -1.31 10.04
N ALA A 138 14.76 -1.91 10.01
CA ALA A 138 15.37 -2.44 8.79
C ALA A 138 14.48 -3.51 8.13
N ARG A 139 13.89 -4.39 8.94
CA ARG A 139 13.02 -5.45 8.44
C ARG A 139 11.67 -4.90 7.96
N ALA A 140 11.10 -3.93 8.64
CA ALA A 140 9.86 -3.27 8.24
C ALA A 140 10.03 -2.55 6.90
N ALA A 141 11.09 -1.75 6.76
CA ALA A 141 11.43 -1.07 5.51
C ALA A 141 11.60 -2.06 4.36
N LYS A 142 12.45 -3.07 4.55
CA LYS A 142 12.71 -4.10 3.52
C LYS A 142 11.46 -4.84 3.09
N GLN A 143 10.63 -5.29 4.04
CA GLN A 143 9.40 -6.00 3.71
C GLN A 143 8.40 -5.10 2.98
N PHE A 144 8.28 -3.84 3.39
CA PHE A 144 7.43 -2.88 2.73
C PHE A 144 7.90 -2.60 1.29
N GLU A 145 9.18 -2.28 1.09
CA GLU A 145 9.75 -2.04 -0.23
C GLU A 145 9.51 -3.23 -1.17
N GLN A 146 9.93 -4.43 -0.75
CA GLN A 146 9.84 -5.63 -1.59
C GLN A 146 8.41 -6.05 -1.89
N ARG A 147 7.50 -5.95 -0.91
CA ARG A 147 6.14 -6.50 -1.06
C ARG A 147 5.16 -5.51 -1.65
N TYR A 148 5.41 -4.22 -1.43
CA TYR A 148 4.47 -3.16 -1.76
C TYR A 148 4.98 -2.22 -2.84
N LEU A 149 6.22 -1.74 -2.76
CA LEU A 149 6.76 -0.80 -3.77
C LEU A 149 7.23 -1.53 -5.03
N ASP A 150 8.03 -2.60 -4.87
CA ASP A 150 8.61 -3.34 -6.00
C ASP A 150 7.58 -4.19 -6.75
N CYS A 151 6.59 -4.72 -6.03
CA CYS A 151 5.54 -5.53 -6.64
C CYS A 151 4.53 -4.63 -7.38
N PRO A 152 4.17 -4.95 -8.64
CA PRO A 152 3.16 -4.19 -9.36
C PRO A 152 1.82 -4.24 -8.62
N ALA A 153 1.06 -3.15 -8.69
CA ALA A 153 -0.29 -3.12 -8.16
C ALA A 153 -1.19 -4.06 -8.99
N ILE A 154 -1.84 -5.01 -8.32
CA ILE A 154 -2.80 -5.92 -8.93
C ILE A 154 -4.20 -5.32 -8.74
N ILE A 155 -4.92 -5.09 -9.84
CA ILE A 155 -6.32 -4.64 -9.80
C ILE A 155 -7.22 -5.88 -9.63
N PRO A 156 -7.92 -6.05 -8.50
CA PRO A 156 -8.73 -7.24 -8.27
C PRO A 156 -9.96 -7.27 -9.17
N ARG A 157 -10.51 -8.46 -9.40
CA ARG A 157 -11.66 -8.73 -10.29
C ARG A 157 -12.84 -7.78 -10.09
N CYS A 158 -13.16 -7.48 -8.84
CA CYS A 158 -14.28 -6.60 -8.49
C CYS A 158 -14.09 -5.14 -8.90
N MET A 159 -12.84 -4.69 -9.07
CA MET A 159 -12.51 -3.30 -9.42
C MET A 159 -12.53 -3.02 -10.92
N TRP A 160 -12.76 -4.04 -11.75
CA TRP A 160 -12.91 -3.90 -13.20
C TRP A 160 -14.11 -4.66 -13.76
N GLU A 161 -15.12 -4.92 -12.92
CA GLU A 161 -16.39 -5.56 -13.31
C GLU A 161 -16.21 -6.92 -13.99
N ALA A 162 -15.20 -7.68 -13.55
CA ALA A 162 -14.98 -9.01 -14.09
C ALA A 162 -16.20 -9.90 -13.86
N THR A 163 -16.77 -10.44 -14.93
CA THR A 163 -17.86 -11.42 -14.82
C THR A 163 -17.43 -12.62 -13.96
N PRO A 164 -18.30 -13.24 -13.15
CA PRO A 164 -17.94 -14.41 -12.36
C PRO A 164 -17.32 -15.53 -13.20
N TYR A 165 -16.43 -16.31 -12.57
CA TYR A 165 -15.84 -17.48 -13.22
C TYR A 165 -16.94 -18.47 -13.66
N LYS A 166 -16.85 -19.00 -14.88
CA LYS A 166 -17.80 -19.97 -15.41
C LYS A 166 -17.33 -21.39 -15.06
N GLY A 167 -18.12 -22.11 -14.26
CA GLY A 167 -17.82 -23.48 -13.84
C GLY A 167 -17.06 -23.54 -12.51
N THR A 168 -16.27 -24.60 -12.29
CA THR A 168 -15.47 -24.78 -11.07
C THR A 168 -13.98 -24.60 -11.37
N PRO A 169 -13.27 -23.65 -10.72
CA PRO A 169 -11.85 -23.46 -10.95
C PRO A 169 -11.05 -24.64 -10.38
N THR A 170 -10.04 -25.08 -11.13
CA THR A 170 -9.06 -26.06 -10.62
C THR A 170 -7.94 -25.32 -9.92
N LEU A 171 -7.67 -25.66 -8.65
CA LEU A 171 -6.60 -25.04 -7.87
C LEU A 171 -5.23 -25.46 -8.44
N LEU A 172 -4.39 -24.47 -8.71
CA LEU A 172 -3.02 -24.71 -9.16
C LEU A 172 -2.13 -25.16 -8.00
N LYS A 173 -1.17 -26.03 -8.30
CA LYS A 173 -0.14 -26.45 -7.35
C LYS A 173 1.11 -25.59 -7.56
N PHE A 174 1.60 -24.98 -6.48
CA PHE A 174 2.82 -24.18 -6.49
C PHE A 174 4.06 -25.04 -6.15
N PRO A 175 5.26 -24.67 -6.62
CA PRO A 175 5.53 -23.57 -7.56
C PRO A 175 5.06 -23.91 -8.99
N LEU A 176 4.68 -22.87 -9.76
CA LEU A 176 4.31 -23.05 -11.16
C LEU A 176 5.58 -23.24 -12.01
N PRO A 177 5.73 -24.36 -12.76
CA PRO A 177 6.97 -24.65 -13.49
C PRO A 177 7.09 -23.90 -14.83
N TYR A 178 6.01 -23.29 -15.32
CA TYR A 178 5.97 -22.62 -16.62
C TYR A 178 5.23 -21.28 -16.55
N VAL A 179 5.70 -20.30 -17.34
CA VAL A 179 5.02 -19.02 -17.57
C VAL A 179 4.77 -18.91 -19.08
N TYR A 180 3.51 -18.69 -19.45
CA TYR A 180 3.11 -18.51 -20.85
C TYR A 180 2.81 -17.03 -21.09
N ILE A 181 3.52 -16.42 -22.04
CA ILE A 181 3.34 -15.02 -22.42
C ILE A 181 2.50 -14.99 -23.69
N HIS A 182 1.35 -14.33 -23.61
CA HIS A 182 0.42 -14.16 -24.72
C HIS A 182 0.22 -12.67 -25.01
N HIS A 183 0.01 -12.32 -26.27
CA HIS A 183 -0.59 -11.04 -26.65
C HIS A 183 -2.09 -11.23 -26.83
N THR A 184 -2.89 -10.20 -26.58
CA THR A 184 -4.27 -10.18 -27.05
C THR A 184 -4.25 -9.86 -28.54
N TYR A 185 -5.00 -10.60 -29.36
CA TYR A 185 -5.03 -10.42 -30.83
C TYR A 185 -5.49 -9.01 -31.23
N GLU A 186 -6.46 -8.47 -30.51
CA GLU A 186 -6.86 -7.07 -30.60
C GLU A 186 -6.29 -6.30 -29.39
N PRO A 187 -5.46 -5.28 -29.60
CA PRO A 187 -5.15 -4.34 -28.54
C PRO A 187 -6.42 -3.54 -28.24
N SER A 188 -6.83 -3.51 -26.98
CA SER A 188 -7.85 -2.56 -26.53
C SER A 188 -7.43 -1.16 -26.95
N ARG A 189 -8.33 -0.36 -27.53
CA ARG A 189 -8.06 1.08 -27.71
C ARG A 189 -7.66 1.63 -26.33
N PRO A 190 -6.59 2.44 -26.22
CA PRO A 190 -6.22 3.02 -24.94
C PRO A 190 -7.43 3.72 -24.34
N CYS A 191 -7.67 3.52 -23.04
CA CYS A 191 -8.73 4.22 -22.32
C CYS A 191 -8.34 5.70 -22.24
N LEU A 192 -8.76 6.49 -23.24
CA LEU A 192 -8.45 7.92 -23.32
C LEU A 192 -9.36 8.78 -22.42
N SER A 193 -10.39 8.19 -21.83
CA SER A 193 -11.32 8.86 -20.93
C SER A 193 -11.96 7.88 -19.96
N PHE A 194 -12.07 8.26 -18.70
CA PHE A 194 -13.08 7.71 -17.80
C PHE A 194 -14.40 8.41 -18.12
N LYS A 195 -15.50 7.68 -18.26
CA LYS A 195 -16.82 8.30 -18.42
C LYS A 195 -17.29 8.74 -17.04
N ASP A 196 -17.76 9.99 -16.97
CA ASP A 196 -18.37 10.61 -15.77
C ASP A 196 -19.63 9.86 -15.31
#